data_AF-A0A518H8F9-F1
#
_entry.id   AF-A0A518H8F9-F1
#
_cell.length_a   1.000
_cell.length_b   1.000
_cell.length_c   1.000
_cell.angle_alpha   90.00
_cell.angle_beta   90.00
_cell.angle_gamma   90.00
#
_symmetry.space_group_name_H-M   'P 1'
#
loop_
_entity.id
_entity.type
_entity.pdbx_description
1 polymer ?
#
loop_
_entity_poly.entity_id
_entity_poly.type
_entity_poly.pdbx_seq_one_letter_code
_entity_poly.pdbx_strand_id
1 'polypeptide(L)'
;MGGGSMGRSVRLGWLLIGSILVLTIGSHRPTSAQFGGAGGGFGQAVPPDPAEGPAPRIHVAIPYSEAAVRITGLLDRPITMPFDSDTPLGDALEYIRQATAEAEGGMEQGIPIYVDEIGLQDAEQSLQSPIRISLEGIPLKTTLRLMLDQLDLVYEVLPEGLLLITSKESENSAADPMLLLLDEVRALRAEVRELKGLIEARPESRREASSGK
;
A
#
# COMPACT_ATOMS: atom_id res chain seq x y z
N MET A 1 36.81 -18.14 -51.83
CA MET A 1 36.02 -19.27 -52.37
C MET A 1 35.52 -20.10 -51.20
N GLY A 2 34.23 -20.47 -51.21
CA GLY A 2 33.51 -21.24 -50.17
C GLY A 2 33.00 -20.33 -49.03
N GLY A 3 31.71 -19.96 -48.92
CA GLY A 3 30.52 -20.82 -48.92
C GLY A 3 30.41 -21.41 -47.50
N GLY A 4 29.45 -21.09 -46.64
CA GLY A 4 28.04 -20.76 -46.80
C GLY A 4 27.34 -21.47 -45.63
N SER A 5 26.57 -20.77 -44.81
CA SER A 5 25.58 -21.43 -43.94
C SER A 5 24.40 -20.50 -43.74
N MET A 6 23.24 -21.13 -43.81
CA MET A 6 21.95 -20.62 -44.21
C MET A 6 20.94 -21.06 -43.15
N GLY A 7 20.08 -20.12 -42.74
CA GLY A 7 18.80 -20.40 -42.10
C GLY A 7 18.82 -20.49 -40.56
N ARG A 8 17.72 -20.19 -39.86
CA ARG A 8 16.33 -20.23 -40.28
C ARG A 8 15.45 -19.29 -39.43
N SER A 9 14.48 -18.71 -40.13
CA SER A 9 13.06 -18.59 -39.76
C SER A 9 12.62 -17.77 -38.53
N VAL A 10 12.10 -16.59 -38.89
CA VAL A 10 10.95 -15.90 -38.31
C VAL A 10 9.79 -16.86 -37.95
N ARG A 11 9.17 -16.65 -36.78
CA ARG A 11 7.76 -16.96 -36.52
C ARG A 11 7.10 -15.81 -35.75
N LEU A 12 6.32 -15.03 -36.51
CA LEU A 12 5.24 -14.17 -36.05
C LEU A 12 4.04 -15.06 -35.66
N GLY A 13 3.29 -14.70 -34.61
CA GLY A 13 1.84 -14.87 -34.67
C GLY A 13 1.00 -14.87 -33.39
N TRP A 14 0.13 -13.84 -33.31
CA TRP A 14 -1.29 -13.83 -32.88
C TRP A 14 -1.64 -14.24 -31.43
N LEU A 15 -2.07 -13.26 -30.61
CA LEU A 15 -3.45 -12.77 -30.38
C LEU A 15 -4.31 -13.65 -29.45
N LEU A 16 -4.84 -12.98 -28.42
CA LEU A 16 -6.25 -12.92 -27.99
C LEU A 16 -6.81 -13.79 -26.83
N ILE A 17 -7.50 -13.02 -25.96
CA ILE A 17 -8.76 -13.31 -25.25
C ILE A 17 -8.66 -13.93 -23.85
N GLY A 18 -8.85 -13.07 -22.85
CA GLY A 18 -10.08 -13.00 -22.06
C GLY A 18 -10.53 -14.30 -21.39
N SER A 19 -10.48 -14.31 -20.06
CA SER A 19 -11.28 -15.25 -19.29
C SER A 19 -11.98 -14.55 -18.13
N ILE A 20 -13.28 -14.78 -18.15
CA ILE A 20 -14.37 -14.24 -17.35
C ILE A 20 -14.30 -14.86 -15.95
N LEU A 21 -14.31 -14.02 -14.90
CA LEU A 21 -14.53 -14.51 -13.53
C LEU A 21 -16.04 -14.75 -13.34
N VAL A 22 -16.40 -16.02 -13.15
CA VAL A 22 -17.77 -16.47 -12.89
C VAL A 22 -18.13 -16.21 -11.43
N LEU A 23 -19.16 -15.39 -11.21
CA LEU A 23 -19.79 -15.15 -9.92
C LEU A 23 -20.70 -16.35 -9.56
N THR A 24 -20.36 -17.12 -8.53
CA THR A 24 -21.20 -18.22 -8.03
C THR A 24 -22.18 -17.69 -6.99
N ILE A 25 -23.46 -17.62 -7.36
CA ILE A 25 -24.57 -17.29 -6.45
C ILE A 25 -24.94 -18.54 -5.66
N GLY A 26 -24.51 -18.60 -4.40
CA GLY A 26 -24.92 -19.62 -3.45
C GLY A 26 -26.42 -19.54 -3.17
N SER A 27 -27.15 -20.57 -3.58
CA SER A 27 -28.59 -20.72 -3.37
C SER A 27 -28.82 -21.65 -2.18
N HIS A 28 -29.28 -21.10 -1.05
CA HIS A 28 -29.82 -21.90 0.06
C HIS A 28 -31.33 -21.65 0.18
N ARG A 29 -32.08 -22.74 0.00
CA ARG A 29 -33.53 -22.82 0.16
C ARG A 29 -33.92 -22.82 1.65
N PRO A 30 -35.16 -22.40 1.96
CA PRO A 30 -35.65 -22.24 3.33
C PRO A 30 -36.04 -23.59 3.94
N THR A 31 -35.62 -23.84 5.18
CA THR A 31 -36.14 -24.95 5.99
C THR A 31 -37.23 -24.41 6.88
N SER A 32 -38.46 -24.89 6.65
CA SER A 32 -39.61 -24.69 7.51
C SER A 32 -39.72 -25.88 8.47
N ALA A 33 -39.73 -25.59 9.77
CA ALA A 33 -40.14 -26.44 10.89
C ALA A 33 -39.95 -25.58 12.15
N GLN A 34 -40.75 -25.58 13.21
CA GLN A 34 -41.94 -26.32 13.59
C GLN A 34 -42.28 -25.80 15.01
N PHE A 35 -43.57 -25.56 15.26
CA PHE A 35 -44.27 -25.66 16.57
C PHE A 35 -43.78 -24.88 17.83
N GLY A 36 -44.64 -23.96 18.28
CA GLY A 36 -45.42 -24.10 19.52
C GLY A 36 -44.71 -24.06 20.88
N GLY A 37 -44.90 -22.97 21.63
CA GLY A 37 -44.60 -22.92 23.06
C GLY A 37 -44.92 -21.56 23.69
N ALA A 38 -46.05 -21.47 24.38
CA ALA A 38 -46.44 -20.34 25.21
C ALA A 38 -45.65 -20.34 26.53
N GLY A 39 -45.09 -19.19 26.94
CA GLY A 39 -44.46 -19.01 28.25
C GLY A 39 -43.87 -17.60 28.38
N GLY A 40 -44.46 -16.78 29.26
CA GLY A 40 -44.11 -15.38 29.45
C GLY A 40 -42.75 -15.14 30.09
N GLY A 41 -42.18 -13.96 29.79
CA GLY A 41 -40.94 -13.48 30.39
C GLY A 41 -40.59 -12.11 29.83
N PHE A 42 -40.94 -11.07 30.59
CA PHE A 42 -40.63 -9.68 30.28
C PHE A 42 -39.12 -9.47 30.34
N GLY A 43 -38.55 -9.11 29.19
CA GLY A 43 -37.16 -8.72 29.00
C GLY A 43 -37.04 -8.23 27.57
N GLN A 44 -37.51 -7.01 27.30
CA GLN A 44 -37.37 -6.38 26.00
C GLN A 44 -35.89 -6.05 25.80
N ALA A 45 -35.11 -7.02 25.33
CA ALA A 45 -33.87 -6.73 24.66
C ALA A 45 -34.24 -5.85 23.47
N VAL A 46 -33.84 -4.58 23.52
CA VAL A 46 -33.86 -3.72 22.35
C VAL A 46 -33.10 -4.50 21.26
N PRO A 47 -33.75 -4.89 20.14
CA PRO A 47 -33.01 -5.50 19.05
C PRO A 47 -31.95 -4.48 18.62
N PRO A 48 -30.68 -4.88 18.45
CA PRO A 48 -29.69 -3.99 17.84
C PRO A 48 -30.26 -3.54 16.50
N ASP A 49 -30.27 -2.24 16.28
CA ASP A 49 -30.76 -1.63 15.04
C ASP A 49 -30.07 -2.36 13.85
N PRO A 50 -30.84 -2.98 12.92
CA PRO A 50 -30.27 -3.65 11.75
C PRO A 50 -29.52 -2.70 10.80
N ALA A 51 -29.45 -1.40 11.11
CA ALA A 51 -28.72 -0.40 10.34
C ALA A 51 -27.23 -0.24 10.73
N GLU A 52 -26.73 -0.83 11.82
CA GLU A 52 -25.29 -0.77 12.16
C GLU A 52 -24.50 -1.93 11.51
N GLY A 53 -24.56 -2.03 10.18
CA GLY A 53 -23.50 -2.71 9.45
C GLY A 53 -22.17 -1.99 9.69
N PRO A 54 -21.01 -2.69 9.73
CA PRO A 54 -19.72 -2.01 9.82
C PRO A 54 -19.65 -0.96 8.72
N ALA A 55 -19.39 0.29 9.11
CA ALA A 55 -19.29 1.41 8.18
C ALA A 55 -18.47 0.99 6.95
N PRO A 56 -18.90 1.33 5.71
CA PRO A 56 -18.17 0.98 4.51
C PRO A 56 -16.75 1.50 4.66
N ARG A 57 -15.79 0.58 4.86
CA ARG A 57 -14.38 0.89 4.86
C ARG A 57 -14.05 1.27 3.42
N ILE A 58 -13.93 2.56 3.16
CA ILE A 58 -13.39 3.07 1.91
C ILE A 58 -11.95 2.58 1.87
N HIS A 59 -11.69 1.52 1.10
CA HIS A 59 -10.34 1.14 0.75
C HIS A 59 -9.88 2.18 -0.27
N VAL A 60 -9.14 3.18 0.21
CA VAL A 60 -8.48 4.14 -0.67
C VAL A 60 -7.41 3.35 -1.40
N ALA A 61 -7.71 2.94 -2.63
CA ALA A 61 -6.69 2.43 -3.53
C ALA A 61 -5.81 3.62 -3.91
N ILE A 62 -4.70 3.81 -3.20
CA ILE A 62 -3.67 4.73 -3.66
C ILE A 62 -3.18 4.18 -5.01
N PRO A 63 -3.26 4.95 -6.10
CA PRO A 63 -2.75 4.49 -7.38
C PRO A 63 -1.23 4.40 -7.27
N TYR A 64 -0.71 3.18 -7.15
CA TYR A 64 0.73 2.93 -7.29
C TYR A 64 1.16 3.29 -8.71
N SER A 65 2.27 4.03 -8.83
CA SER A 65 2.88 4.30 -10.14
C SER A 65 3.35 3.00 -10.81
N GLU A 66 3.51 3.02 -12.13
CA GLU A 66 4.10 1.89 -12.86
C GLU A 66 5.50 1.53 -12.32
N ALA A 67 6.26 2.55 -11.89
CA ALA A 67 7.56 2.37 -11.25
C ALA A 67 7.45 1.59 -9.93
N ALA A 68 6.51 1.95 -9.05
CA ALA A 68 6.30 1.25 -7.78
C ALA A 68 5.86 -0.22 -7.97
N VAL A 69 5.03 -0.49 -8.98
CA VAL A 69 4.64 -1.87 -9.36
C VAL A 69 5.85 -2.66 -9.84
N ARG A 70 6.72 -2.05 -10.65
CA ARG A 70 7.97 -2.69 -11.11
C ARG A 70 8.93 -2.96 -9.95
N ILE A 71 9.11 -2.02 -9.02
CA ILE A 71 9.94 -2.22 -7.82
C ILE A 71 9.42 -3.41 -7.03
N THR A 72 8.11 -3.47 -6.76
CA THR A 72 7.50 -4.60 -6.05
C THR A 72 7.75 -5.93 -6.77
N GLY A 73 7.62 -5.94 -8.10
CA GLY A 73 7.92 -7.11 -8.92
C GLY A 73 9.40 -7.52 -8.90
N LEU A 74 10.34 -6.58 -8.77
CA LEU A 74 11.77 -6.85 -8.61
C LEU A 74 12.08 -7.40 -7.21
N LEU A 75 11.43 -6.86 -6.19
CA LEU A 75 11.57 -7.32 -4.80
C LEU A 75 11.08 -8.76 -4.60
N ASP A 76 10.10 -9.22 -5.39
CA ASP A 76 9.62 -10.61 -5.34
C ASP A 76 10.58 -11.64 -5.95
N ARG A 77 11.62 -11.18 -6.66
CA ARG A 77 12.55 -12.08 -7.35
C ARG A 77 13.64 -12.62 -6.42
N PRO A 78 14.06 -13.87 -6.63
CA PRO A 78 15.19 -14.43 -5.90
C PRO A 78 16.48 -13.74 -6.36
N ILE A 79 17.23 -13.20 -5.39
CA ILE A 79 18.58 -12.63 -5.62
C ILE A 79 19.52 -13.25 -4.60
N THR A 80 20.66 -13.74 -5.07
CA THR A 80 21.69 -14.31 -4.20
C THR A 80 22.41 -13.19 -3.45
N MET A 81 22.51 -13.33 -2.13
CA MET A 81 23.21 -12.41 -1.24
C MET A 81 24.38 -13.12 -0.58
N PRO A 82 25.62 -12.98 -1.11
CA PRO A 82 26.79 -13.65 -0.58
C PRO A 82 27.55 -12.80 0.46
N PHE A 83 26.87 -12.26 1.47
CA PHE A 83 27.50 -11.43 2.52
C PHE A 83 27.88 -12.28 3.74
N ASP A 84 28.84 -13.20 3.54
CA ASP A 84 29.34 -14.09 4.59
C ASP A 84 30.21 -13.38 5.65
N SER A 85 30.68 -12.17 5.35
CA SER A 85 31.53 -11.35 6.21
C SER A 85 30.89 -10.00 6.53
N ASP A 86 31.47 -9.27 7.50
CA ASP A 86 31.08 -7.88 7.80
C ASP A 86 31.09 -7.04 6.52
N THR A 87 29.90 -6.72 6.01
CA THR A 87 29.72 -5.89 4.82
C THR A 87 29.04 -4.60 5.26
N PRO A 88 29.54 -3.41 4.87
CA PRO A 88 28.87 -2.15 5.16
C PRO A 88 27.47 -2.12 4.54
N LEU A 89 26.49 -1.56 5.27
CA LEU A 89 25.13 -1.37 4.76
C LEU A 89 25.11 -0.67 3.39
N GLY A 90 25.92 0.37 3.21
CA GLY A 90 26.01 1.11 1.95
C GLY A 90 26.44 0.24 0.76
N ASP A 91 27.41 -0.66 0.97
CA ASP A 91 27.89 -1.57 -0.08
C ASP A 91 26.82 -2.62 -0.43
N ALA A 92 26.07 -3.08 0.56
CA ALA A 92 24.97 -4.01 0.35
C ALA A 92 23.79 -3.37 -0.40
N LEU A 93 23.44 -2.11 -0.11
CA LEU A 93 22.43 -1.37 -0.85
C LEU A 93 22.86 -1.10 -2.30
N GLU A 94 24.14 -0.77 -2.50
CA GLU A 94 24.71 -0.60 -3.83
C GLU A 94 24.69 -1.91 -4.63
N TYR A 95 25.01 -3.03 -3.99
CA TYR A 95 24.88 -4.36 -4.59
C TYR A 95 23.43 -4.65 -5.01
N ILE A 96 22.45 -4.34 -4.16
CA ILE A 96 21.02 -4.50 -4.49
C ILE A 96 20.62 -3.65 -5.69
N ARG A 97 21.10 -2.40 -5.76
CA ARG A 97 20.87 -1.53 -6.92
C ARG A 97 21.44 -2.15 -8.20
N GLN A 98 22.67 -2.64 -8.18
CA GLN A 98 23.30 -3.26 -9.33
C GLN A 98 22.60 -4.57 -9.74
N ALA A 99 22.33 -5.46 -8.77
CA ALA A 99 21.66 -6.73 -9.01
C ALA A 99 20.25 -6.54 -9.60
N THR A 100 19.54 -5.49 -9.19
CA THR A 100 18.21 -5.16 -9.73
C THR A 100 18.26 -4.44 -11.08
N ALA A 101 19.40 -3.84 -11.44
CA ALA A 101 19.64 -3.29 -12.77
C ALA A 101 19.97 -4.39 -13.79
N GLU A 102 20.79 -5.37 -13.38
CA GLU A 102 21.22 -6.49 -14.22
C GLU A 102 20.16 -7.59 -14.36
N ALA A 103 19.17 -7.63 -13.48
CA ALA A 103 18.08 -8.59 -13.53
C ALA A 103 17.23 -8.44 -14.81
N GLU A 104 16.66 -9.55 -15.30
CA GLU A 104 15.85 -9.58 -16.53
C GLU A 104 14.57 -8.72 -16.41
N GLY A 105 14.46 -7.60 -17.12
CA GLY A 105 13.36 -6.65 -16.90
C GLY A 105 13.55 -5.77 -15.66
N GLY A 106 14.80 -5.66 -15.21
CA GLY A 106 15.28 -4.66 -14.27
C GLY A 106 15.12 -3.23 -14.78
N MET A 107 15.40 -2.28 -13.90
CA MET A 107 15.41 -0.86 -14.26
C MET A 107 16.81 -0.49 -14.76
N GLU A 108 16.92 0.44 -15.72
CA GLU A 108 18.22 0.83 -16.30
C GLU A 108 19.27 1.26 -15.25
N GLN A 109 18.82 1.78 -14.12
CA GLN A 109 19.65 2.26 -13.00
C GLN A 109 19.46 1.45 -11.71
N GLY A 110 18.72 0.34 -11.77
CA GLY A 110 18.31 -0.42 -10.58
C GLY A 110 17.16 0.23 -9.82
N ILE A 111 16.79 -0.36 -8.69
CA ILE A 111 15.77 0.23 -7.80
C ILE A 111 16.32 1.54 -7.24
N PRO A 112 15.60 2.67 -7.36
CA PRO A 112 15.98 3.91 -6.71
C PRO A 112 15.76 3.76 -5.19
N ILE A 113 16.85 3.84 -4.42
CA ILE A 113 16.86 3.68 -2.96
C ILE A 113 17.17 5.03 -2.32
N TYR A 114 16.34 5.46 -1.39
CA TYR A 114 16.58 6.61 -0.54
C TYR A 114 16.70 6.17 0.91
N VAL A 115 17.76 6.62 1.57
CA VAL A 115 18.01 6.30 2.97
C VAL A 115 17.79 7.55 3.79
N ASP A 116 16.90 7.45 4.76
CA ASP A 116 16.61 8.52 5.71
C ASP A 116 17.74 8.63 6.74
N GLU A 117 18.50 9.72 6.65
CA GLU A 117 19.61 10.00 7.57
C GLU A 117 19.14 10.23 9.01
N ILE A 118 17.89 10.65 9.22
CA ILE A 118 17.29 10.83 10.54
C ILE A 118 16.92 9.46 11.10
N GLY A 119 16.22 8.64 10.33
CA GLY A 119 15.91 7.25 10.71
C GLY A 119 17.18 6.43 11.02
N LEU A 120 18.27 6.61 10.27
CA LEU A 120 19.55 5.99 10.62
C LEU A 120 20.07 6.41 11.99
N GLN A 121 20.00 7.71 12.32
CA GLN A 121 20.45 8.23 13.61
C GLN A 121 19.57 7.71 14.77
N ASP A 122 18.26 7.64 14.57
CA ASP A 122 17.32 7.12 15.56
C ASP A 122 17.59 5.65 15.90
N ALA A 123 18.02 4.86 14.91
CA ALA A 123 18.45 3.48 15.09
C ALA A 123 19.90 3.34 15.62
N GLU A 124 20.61 4.45 15.86
CA GLU A 124 22.05 4.49 16.19
C GLU A 124 22.94 3.80 15.13
N GLN A 125 22.52 3.85 13.85
CA GLN A 125 23.20 3.20 12.73
C GLN A 125 23.78 4.20 11.73
N SER A 126 24.63 3.69 10.83
CA SER A 126 25.18 4.45 9.71
C SER A 126 25.27 3.58 8.46
N LEU A 127 25.58 4.19 7.31
CA LEU A 127 25.89 3.44 6.08
C LEU A 127 27.11 2.51 6.22
N GLN A 128 27.91 2.68 7.27
CA GLN A 128 29.07 1.84 7.57
C GLN A 128 28.74 0.71 8.56
N SER A 129 27.50 0.63 9.05
CA SER A 129 27.09 -0.43 9.97
C SER A 129 27.24 -1.79 9.30
N PRO A 130 27.94 -2.75 9.94
CA PRO A 130 28.21 -4.05 9.36
C PRO A 130 26.96 -4.92 9.40
N ILE A 131 26.68 -5.59 8.29
CA ILE A 131 25.67 -6.65 8.17
C ILE A 131 26.34 -7.97 7.83
N ARG A 132 25.70 -9.08 8.22
CA ARG A 132 26.11 -10.44 7.84
C ARG A 132 24.90 -11.24 7.41
N ILE A 133 24.82 -11.61 6.14
CA ILE A 133 23.72 -12.40 5.62
C ILE A 133 24.16 -13.20 4.39
N SER A 134 23.95 -14.52 4.44
CA SER A 134 24.27 -15.43 3.35
C SER A 134 23.01 -16.20 2.98
N LEU A 135 22.35 -15.78 1.91
CA LEU A 135 21.08 -16.38 1.46
C LEU A 135 21.09 -16.53 -0.06
N GLU A 136 20.67 -17.70 -0.54
CA GLU A 136 20.56 -18.03 -1.96
C GLU A 136 19.14 -18.50 -2.28
N GLY A 137 18.60 -18.04 -3.42
CA GLY A 137 17.26 -18.45 -3.89
C GLY A 137 16.09 -17.84 -3.10
N ILE A 138 16.34 -16.89 -2.19
CA ILE A 138 15.33 -16.21 -1.39
C ILE A 138 14.93 -14.88 -2.06
N PRO A 139 13.62 -14.52 -2.09
CA PRO A 139 13.17 -13.24 -2.64
C PRO A 139 13.85 -12.02 -2.00
N LEU A 140 14.20 -11.02 -2.81
CA LEU A 140 14.88 -9.80 -2.37
C LEU A 140 14.11 -9.09 -1.24
N LYS A 141 12.78 -9.05 -1.27
CA LYS A 141 11.96 -8.48 -0.18
C LYS A 141 12.25 -9.12 1.18
N THR A 142 12.52 -10.42 1.18
CA THR A 142 12.72 -11.20 2.41
C THR A 142 14.15 -11.01 2.88
N THR A 143 15.12 -11.10 1.96
CA THR A 143 16.54 -10.88 2.32
C THR A 143 16.78 -9.44 2.76
N LEU A 144 16.23 -8.44 2.06
CA LEU A 144 16.28 -7.03 2.44
C LEU A 144 15.66 -6.79 3.81
N ARG A 145 14.49 -7.37 4.09
CA ARG A 145 13.86 -7.26 5.41
C ARG A 145 14.75 -7.84 6.52
N LEU A 146 15.30 -9.05 6.32
CA LEU A 146 16.18 -9.71 7.30
C LEU A 146 17.49 -8.95 7.51
N MET A 147 18.00 -8.29 6.47
CA MET A 147 19.19 -7.46 6.52
C MET A 147 18.95 -6.18 7.33
N LEU A 148 17.82 -5.50 7.09
CA LEU A 148 17.47 -4.25 7.77
C LEU A 148 17.02 -4.48 9.22
N ASP A 149 16.37 -5.61 9.52
CA ASP A 149 15.93 -5.96 10.89
C ASP A 149 17.11 -6.16 11.85
N GLN A 150 18.31 -6.53 11.36
CA GLN A 150 19.53 -6.57 12.18
C GLN A 150 19.99 -5.19 12.67
N LEU A 151 19.55 -4.13 11.98
CA LEU A 151 19.92 -2.74 12.22
C LEU A 151 18.75 -1.92 12.77
N ASP A 152 17.63 -2.57 13.15
CA ASP A 152 16.37 -1.92 13.53
C ASP A 152 15.81 -0.94 12.48
N LEU A 153 16.13 -1.21 11.21
CA LEU A 153 15.64 -0.47 10.04
C LEU A 153 14.53 -1.25 9.34
N VAL A 154 13.72 -0.52 8.58
CA VAL A 154 12.68 -1.06 7.71
C VAL A 154 12.74 -0.41 6.33
N TYR A 155 11.99 -0.95 5.37
CA TYR A 155 11.84 -0.35 4.06
C TYR A 155 10.37 -0.22 3.66
N GLU A 156 10.08 0.83 2.91
CA GLU A 156 8.77 1.08 2.32
C GLU A 156 8.90 1.41 0.83
N VAL A 157 7.94 0.93 0.04
CA VAL A 157 7.85 1.29 -1.39
C VAL A 157 6.87 2.45 -1.52
N LEU A 158 7.41 3.63 -1.80
CA LEU A 158 6.60 4.83 -1.95
C LEU A 158 5.83 4.80 -3.29
N PRO A 159 4.59 5.37 -3.35
CA PRO A 159 3.75 5.33 -4.54
C PRO A 159 4.40 5.92 -5.81
N GLU A 160 5.30 6.88 -5.66
CA GLU A 160 6.09 7.51 -6.73
C GLU A 160 7.14 6.59 -7.36
N GLY A 161 7.39 5.42 -6.79
CA GLY A 161 8.38 4.47 -7.29
C GLY A 161 9.77 4.70 -6.71
N LEU A 162 9.84 4.88 -5.39
CA LEU A 162 11.09 4.98 -4.61
C LEU A 162 11.06 3.95 -3.48
N LEU A 163 12.20 3.35 -3.17
CA LEU A 163 12.36 2.52 -1.99
C LEU A 163 12.96 3.36 -0.86
N LEU A 164 12.17 3.67 0.16
CA LEU A 164 12.57 4.40 1.35
C LEU A 164 13.10 3.41 2.39
N ILE A 165 14.24 3.70 3.00
CA ILE A 165 14.78 2.99 4.17
C ILE A 165 14.80 3.96 5.34
N THR A 166 14.13 3.60 6.44
CA THR A 166 14.04 4.41 7.67
C THR A 166 14.04 3.51 8.90
N SER A 167 14.06 4.07 10.11
CA SER A 167 13.97 3.27 11.33
C SER A 167 12.58 2.68 11.51
N LYS A 168 12.51 1.58 12.24
CA LYS A 168 11.23 0.95 12.63
C LYS A 168 10.36 1.86 13.50
N GLU A 169 10.97 2.74 14.28
CA GLU A 169 10.26 3.75 15.08
C GLU A 169 9.68 4.85 14.18
N SER A 170 10.40 5.23 13.13
CA SER A 170 9.95 6.19 12.13
C SER A 170 8.91 5.62 11.17
N GLU A 171 8.88 4.34 10.83
CA GLU A 171 7.76 3.72 10.07
C GLU A 171 6.41 3.95 10.78
N ASN A 172 6.40 3.79 12.10
CA ASN A 172 5.23 4.03 12.94
C ASN A 172 4.87 5.52 13.08
N SER A 173 5.79 6.43 12.74
CA SER A 173 5.60 7.88 12.86
C SER A 173 5.46 8.61 11.51
N ALA A 174 6.00 8.05 10.42
CA ALA A 174 6.15 8.70 9.11
C ALA A 174 4.99 8.44 8.15
N ALA A 175 4.12 7.46 8.44
CA ALA A 175 3.05 7.12 7.52
C ALA A 175 1.74 6.77 8.23
N ASP A 176 1.09 7.79 8.77
CA ASP A 176 -0.35 7.84 8.56
C ASP A 176 -0.65 9.05 7.66
N PRO A 177 -0.50 8.93 6.32
CA PRO A 177 -1.06 9.92 5.39
C PRO A 177 -2.56 10.16 5.69
N MET A 178 -3.22 9.21 6.35
CA MET A 178 -4.56 9.35 6.90
C MET A 178 -4.65 10.34 8.08
N LEU A 179 -3.61 10.52 8.90
CA LEU A 179 -3.57 11.53 9.97
C LEU A 179 -3.43 12.95 9.43
N LEU A 180 -2.60 13.17 8.40
CA LEU A 180 -2.50 14.48 7.74
C LEU A 180 -3.83 14.86 7.07
N LEU A 181 -4.50 13.90 6.42
CA LEU A 181 -5.81 14.13 5.82
C LEU A 181 -6.92 14.33 6.87
N LEU A 182 -6.80 13.69 8.03
CA LEU A 182 -7.75 13.84 9.15
C LEU A 182 -7.74 15.26 9.73
N ASP A 183 -6.57 15.88 9.87
CA ASP A 183 -6.48 17.25 10.36
C ASP A 183 -7.03 18.26 9.34
N GLU A 184 -6.76 18.06 8.05
CA GLU A 184 -7.35 18.84 6.96
C GLU A 184 -8.90 18.73 6.95
N VAL A 185 -9.44 17.51 7.07
CA VAL A 185 -10.90 17.26 7.11
C VAL A 185 -11.54 17.85 8.37
N ARG A 186 -10.83 17.82 9.51
CA ARG A 186 -11.30 18.45 10.76
C ARG A 186 -11.36 19.97 10.62
N ALA A 187 -10.36 20.59 10.01
CA ALA A 187 -10.35 22.02 9.73
C ALA A 187 -11.51 22.41 8.80
N LEU A 188 -11.70 21.69 7.69
CA LEU A 188 -12.81 21.96 6.75
C LEU A 188 -14.18 21.81 7.42
N ARG A 189 -14.37 20.81 8.28
CA ARG A 189 -15.65 20.60 8.99
C ARG A 189 -15.97 21.72 10.00
N ALA A 190 -14.95 22.36 10.57
CA ALA A 190 -15.15 23.52 11.44
C ALA A 190 -15.60 24.74 10.61
N GLU A 191 -14.97 24.97 9.46
CA GLU A 191 -15.28 26.09 8.56
C GLU A 191 -16.68 25.97 7.93
N VAL A 192 -17.08 24.75 7.52
CA VAL A 192 -18.45 24.49 7.03
C VAL A 192 -19.50 24.75 8.11
N ARG A 193 -19.18 24.49 9.39
CA ARG A 193 -20.10 24.74 10.51
C ARG A 193 -20.31 26.25 10.73
N GLU A 194 -19.25 27.03 10.59
CA GLU A 194 -19.31 28.49 10.69
C GLU A 194 -20.08 29.11 9.53
N LEU A 195 -19.80 28.71 8.29
CA LEU A 195 -20.55 29.15 7.11
C LEU A 195 -22.04 28.80 7.20
N LYS A 196 -22.35 27.60 7.70
CA LYS A 196 -23.74 27.17 7.89
C LYS A 196 -24.46 28.01 8.93
N GLY A 197 -23.78 28.37 10.03
CA GLY A 197 -24.31 29.31 11.02
C GLY A 197 -24.59 30.69 10.44
N LEU A 198 -23.74 31.20 9.55
CA LEU A 198 -23.96 32.50 8.87
C LEU A 198 -25.13 32.48 7.88
N ILE A 199 -25.35 31.37 7.20
CA ILE A 199 -26.48 31.20 6.28
C ILE A 199 -27.80 31.09 7.05
N GLU A 200 -27.82 30.31 8.15
CA GLU A 200 -28.99 30.16 9.02
C GLU A 200 -29.30 31.43 9.82
N ALA A 201 -28.28 32.23 10.14
CA ALA A 201 -28.43 33.51 10.84
C ALA A 201 -28.82 34.67 9.92
N ARG A 202 -28.97 34.48 8.61
CA ARG A 202 -29.45 35.53 7.69
C ARG A 202 -30.96 35.69 7.86
N PRO A 203 -31.47 36.72 8.58
CA PRO A 203 -32.90 36.91 8.71
C PRO A 203 -33.44 37.37 7.34
N GLU A 204 -34.62 36.88 6.96
CA GLU A 204 -35.34 37.23 5.72
C GLU A 204 -35.85 38.70 5.73
N SER A 205 -35.02 39.68 6.05
CA SER A 205 -35.41 41.09 6.17
C SER A 205 -35.58 41.80 4.82
N ARG A 206 -35.95 41.10 3.74
CA ARG A 206 -36.14 41.70 2.40
C ARG A 206 -37.45 41.36 1.70
N ARG A 207 -38.46 40.83 2.40
CA ARG A 207 -39.81 40.64 1.83
C ARG A 207 -40.89 41.58 2.32
N GLU A 208 -40.62 42.45 3.30
CA GLU A 208 -41.63 43.37 3.83
C GLU A 208 -41.21 44.85 3.72
N ALA A 209 -41.07 45.35 2.50
CA ALA A 209 -41.16 46.80 2.24
C ALA A 209 -41.74 47.10 0.85
N SER A 210 -42.62 46.22 0.37
CA SER A 210 -43.40 46.39 -0.87
C SER A 210 -44.86 46.02 -0.61
N SER A 211 -45.50 46.66 0.38
CA SER A 211 -46.95 46.72 0.47
C SER A 211 -47.36 47.78 1.48
N GLY A 212 -48.05 48.83 1.04
CA GLY A 212 -48.81 49.69 1.93
C GLY A 212 -48.65 51.20 1.73
N LYS A 213 -49.29 51.70 0.67
CA LYS A 213 -49.87 53.04 0.48
C LYS A 213 -48.96 54.27 0.49
#